data_AF-A0A7G2ESM4-F1
#
_entry.id   AF-A0A7G2ESM4-F1
#
_cell.length_a   1.000
_cell.length_b   1.000
_cell.length_c   1.000
_cell.angle_alpha   90.00
_cell.angle_beta   90.00
_cell.angle_gamma   90.00
#
_symmetry.space_group_name_H-M   'P 1'
#
loop_
_entity.id
_entity.type
_entity.pdbx_description
1 polymer ?
#
loop_
_entity_poly.entity_id
_entity_poly.type
_entity_poly.pdbx_seq_one_letter_code
_entity_poly.pdbx_strand_id
1 'polypeptide(L)'
;MCSFSISASGKRCILETANVAGEFTCRTSAVDVEGIVNHVETDECVSACGVDRKTVGISSDSLMEAGFAAKLCSSACLDYCPNILDLYFNLAAGEGAFLPDLCDAQRMNPHRSMMEFISSGAAPGPVSEIAPGPTSEEVSSPALAPASM
;
A
#
# COMPACT_ATOMS: atom_id res chain seq x y z
N MET A 1 -21.94 6.23 -13.30
CA MET A 1 -20.50 6.25 -13.01
C MET A 1 -20.04 4.82 -12.76
N CYS A 2 -18.91 4.38 -13.32
CA CYS A 2 -18.49 2.96 -13.34
C CYS A 2 -17.31 2.60 -12.42
N SER A 3 -16.69 3.56 -11.74
CA SER A 3 -15.64 3.28 -10.77
C SER A 3 -16.11 2.28 -9.71
N PHE A 4 -15.18 1.47 -9.22
CA PHE A 4 -15.43 0.41 -8.23
C PHE A 4 -16.47 -0.63 -8.66
N SER A 5 -16.58 -0.88 -9.97
CA SER A 5 -17.31 -2.02 -10.51
C SER A 5 -16.40 -3.03 -11.18
N ILE A 6 -16.88 -4.26 -11.30
CA ILE A 6 -16.21 -5.38 -11.96
C ILE A 6 -17.16 -5.93 -13.03
N SER A 7 -16.64 -6.01 -14.25
CA SER A 7 -17.35 -6.51 -15.42
C SER A 7 -17.61 -8.03 -15.35
N ALA A 8 -18.42 -8.53 -16.28
CA ALA A 8 -18.70 -9.97 -16.42
C ALA A 8 -17.44 -10.80 -16.70
N SER A 9 -16.41 -10.19 -17.31
CA SER A 9 -15.11 -10.83 -17.56
C SER A 9 -14.15 -10.75 -16.37
N GLY A 10 -14.61 -10.30 -15.19
CA GLY A 10 -13.78 -10.22 -13.98
C GLY A 10 -12.78 -9.07 -14.00
N LYS A 11 -12.93 -8.08 -14.86
CA LYS A 11 -12.01 -6.93 -14.94
C LYS A 11 -12.63 -5.68 -14.32
N ARG A 12 -11.83 -4.90 -13.59
CA ARG A 12 -12.26 -3.64 -12.95
C ARG A 12 -12.60 -2.58 -13.98
N CYS A 13 -13.61 -1.78 -13.69
CA CYS A 13 -13.91 -0.57 -14.45
C CYS A 13 -13.28 0.65 -13.78
N ILE A 14 -12.61 1.47 -14.57
CA ILE A 14 -11.99 2.73 -14.17
C ILE A 14 -12.71 3.90 -14.86
N LEU A 15 -12.74 5.03 -14.15
CA LEU A 15 -13.21 6.28 -14.70
C LEU A 15 -12.01 7.05 -15.24
N GLU A 16 -12.09 7.47 -16.49
CA GLU A 16 -11.09 8.30 -17.17
C GLU A 16 -11.75 9.61 -17.63
N THR A 17 -10.93 10.64 -17.89
CA THR A 17 -11.39 11.87 -18.54
C THR A 17 -11.18 11.76 -20.04
N ALA A 18 -12.24 11.87 -20.83
CA ALA A 18 -12.22 11.72 -22.27
C ALA A 18 -11.60 12.92 -23.00
N ASN A 19 -11.71 14.13 -22.43
CA ASN A 19 -11.30 15.37 -23.07
C ASN A 19 -10.92 16.45 -22.03
N VAL A 20 -10.31 17.55 -22.50
CA VAL A 20 -9.98 18.72 -21.67
C VAL A 20 -11.20 19.42 -21.08
N ALA A 21 -12.40 19.12 -21.59
CA ALA A 21 -13.65 19.66 -21.06
C ALA A 21 -14.15 18.91 -19.80
N GLY A 22 -13.48 17.82 -19.39
CA GLY A 22 -13.81 17.10 -18.16
C GLY A 22 -14.90 16.05 -18.32
N GLU A 23 -15.19 15.60 -19.54
CA GLU A 23 -16.19 14.55 -19.76
C GLU A 23 -15.67 13.19 -19.28
N PHE A 24 -16.46 12.49 -18.47
CA PHE A 24 -16.06 11.20 -17.93
C PHE A 24 -16.39 10.06 -18.91
N THR A 25 -15.46 9.13 -19.05
CA THR A 25 -15.61 7.89 -19.80
C THR A 25 -15.27 6.69 -18.92
N CYS A 26 -15.93 5.57 -19.20
CA CYS A 26 -15.77 4.32 -18.50
C CYS A 26 -14.94 3.35 -19.32
N ARG A 27 -13.88 2.82 -18.70
CA ARG A 27 -12.99 1.87 -19.35
C ARG A 27 -12.79 0.64 -18.48
N THR A 28 -12.76 -0.53 -19.10
CA THR A 28 -12.37 -1.77 -18.43
C THR A 28 -10.85 -1.85 -18.39
N SER A 29 -10.29 -2.08 -17.20
CA SER A 29 -8.86 -2.28 -17.00
C SER A 29 -8.40 -3.60 -17.64
N ALA A 30 -7.09 -3.78 -17.79
CA ALA A 30 -6.53 -5.05 -18.27
C ALA A 30 -6.37 -6.09 -17.15
N VAL A 31 -6.43 -5.66 -15.89
CA VAL A 31 -6.14 -6.47 -14.70
C VAL A 31 -7.35 -7.31 -14.30
N ASP A 32 -7.14 -8.62 -14.19
CA ASP A 32 -8.15 -9.57 -13.72
C ASP A 32 -8.31 -9.49 -12.20
N VAL A 33 -9.56 -9.56 -11.75
CA VAL A 33 -9.94 -9.70 -10.35
C VAL A 33 -10.27 -11.15 -10.09
N GLU A 34 -9.65 -11.70 -9.05
CA GLU A 34 -9.89 -13.08 -8.66
C GLU A 34 -11.22 -13.24 -7.94
N GLY A 35 -12.04 -14.20 -8.35
CA GLY A 35 -13.24 -14.63 -7.62
C GLY A 35 -14.45 -13.69 -7.64
N ILE A 36 -14.36 -12.49 -8.23
CA ILE A 36 -15.46 -11.51 -8.27
C ILE A 36 -15.80 -11.15 -9.71
N VAL A 37 -17.08 -11.25 -10.08
CA VAL A 37 -17.62 -10.87 -11.40
C VAL A 37 -18.97 -10.19 -11.25
N ASN A 38 -19.36 -9.35 -12.21
CA ASN A 38 -20.66 -8.66 -12.22
C ASN A 38 -20.98 -7.90 -10.91
N HIS A 39 -19.96 -7.28 -10.32
CA HIS A 39 -20.08 -6.63 -9.01
C HIS A 39 -20.05 -5.11 -9.16
N VAL A 40 -20.87 -4.41 -8.38
CA VAL A 40 -20.86 -2.95 -8.29
C VAL A 40 -20.87 -2.60 -6.82
N GLU A 41 -19.84 -1.88 -6.36
CA GLU A 41 -19.81 -1.40 -4.98
C GLU A 41 -20.94 -0.42 -4.71
N THR A 42 -21.54 -0.52 -3.52
CA THR A 42 -22.66 0.33 -3.12
C THR A 42 -22.18 1.72 -2.69
N ASP A 43 -23.10 2.68 -2.59
CA ASP A 43 -22.77 4.03 -2.13
C ASP A 43 -22.32 4.03 -0.66
N GLU A 44 -22.87 3.12 0.14
CA GLU A 44 -22.45 2.90 1.53
C GLU A 44 -20.98 2.46 1.57
N CYS A 45 -20.58 1.53 0.70
CA CYS A 45 -19.19 1.07 0.63
C CYS A 45 -18.24 2.15 0.15
N VAL A 46 -18.62 2.88 -0.91
CA VAL A 46 -17.86 4.03 -1.42
C VAL A 46 -17.61 5.04 -0.30
N SER A 47 -18.65 5.39 0.45
CA SER A 47 -18.56 6.34 1.56
C SER A 47 -17.73 5.81 2.74
N ALA A 48 -17.95 4.55 3.14
CA ALA A 48 -17.27 3.90 4.26
C ALA A 48 -15.76 3.80 4.02
N CYS A 49 -15.35 3.44 2.81
CA CYS A 49 -13.94 3.33 2.43
C CYS A 49 -13.29 4.69 2.10
N GLY A 50 -14.05 5.78 2.09
CA GLY A 50 -13.52 7.12 1.83
C GLY A 50 -13.14 7.38 0.38
N VAL A 51 -13.73 6.64 -0.57
CA VAL A 51 -13.53 6.85 -2.00
C VAL A 51 -14.71 7.61 -2.62
N ASP A 52 -14.54 8.11 -3.84
CA ASP A 52 -15.59 8.84 -4.58
C ASP A 52 -15.84 8.20 -5.94
N ARG A 53 -17.11 8.03 -6.33
CA ARG A 53 -17.44 7.45 -7.63
C ARG A 53 -16.91 8.25 -8.83
N LYS A 54 -16.59 9.52 -8.65
CA LYS A 54 -16.03 10.41 -9.67
C LYS A 54 -14.50 10.47 -9.64
N THR A 55 -13.84 9.66 -8.82
CA THR A 55 -12.39 9.58 -8.81
C THR A 55 -11.89 9.13 -10.18
N VAL A 56 -11.09 9.99 -10.83
CA VAL A 56 -10.41 9.71 -12.09
C VAL A 56 -8.99 9.29 -11.80
N GLY A 57 -8.59 8.14 -12.35
CA GLY A 57 -7.33 7.51 -12.00
C GLY A 57 -7.35 7.01 -10.54
N ILE A 58 -6.48 6.04 -10.24
CA ILE A 58 -6.35 5.51 -8.87
C ILE A 58 -4.87 5.55 -8.56
N SER A 59 -4.48 6.32 -7.52
CA SER A 59 -3.10 6.39 -7.05
C SER A 59 -2.95 5.65 -5.73
N SER A 60 -1.80 5.01 -5.56
CA SER A 60 -1.34 4.43 -4.30
C SER A 60 -1.01 5.50 -3.25
N ASP A 61 -0.68 6.73 -3.66
CA ASP A 61 -0.33 7.84 -2.75
C ASP A 61 -1.43 8.14 -1.73
N SER A 62 -2.71 7.91 -2.07
CA SER A 62 -3.84 8.16 -1.17
C SER A 62 -3.74 7.31 0.12
N LEU A 63 -3.09 6.15 0.09
CA LEU A 63 -2.85 5.32 1.29
C LEU A 63 -2.02 6.04 2.36
N MET A 64 -1.26 7.06 1.96
CA MET A 64 -0.45 7.88 2.86
C MET A 64 -1.26 8.98 3.55
N GLU A 65 -2.48 9.27 3.10
CA GLU A 65 -3.33 10.30 3.69
C GLU A 65 -4.08 9.74 4.90
N ALA A 66 -3.84 10.28 6.10
CA ALA A 66 -4.40 9.73 7.35
C ALA A 66 -5.93 9.71 7.35
N GLY A 67 -6.57 10.71 6.75
CA GLY A 67 -8.02 10.75 6.63
C GLY A 67 -8.57 9.62 5.75
N PHE A 68 -7.90 9.31 4.65
CA PHE A 68 -8.25 8.20 3.77
C PHE A 68 -7.96 6.85 4.44
N ALA A 69 -6.75 6.66 4.96
CA ALA A 69 -6.34 5.44 5.65
C ALA A 69 -7.28 5.10 6.81
N ALA A 70 -7.73 6.10 7.58
CA ALA A 70 -8.69 5.88 8.66
C ALA A 70 -10.04 5.34 8.20
N LYS A 71 -10.53 5.77 7.02
CA LYS A 71 -11.78 5.27 6.44
C LYS A 71 -11.60 3.90 5.81
N LEU A 72 -10.55 3.72 5.02
CA LEU A 72 -10.21 2.44 4.40
C LEU A 72 -10.02 1.33 5.45
N CYS A 73 -9.38 1.64 6.57
CA CYS A 73 -9.14 0.70 7.67
C CYS A 73 -10.28 0.63 8.69
N SER A 74 -11.43 1.25 8.41
CA SER A 74 -12.62 1.10 9.25
C SER A 74 -13.24 -0.28 9.04
N SER A 75 -13.86 -0.86 10.07
CA SER A 75 -14.57 -2.14 9.95
C SER A 75 -15.68 -2.09 8.91
N ALA A 76 -16.35 -0.94 8.76
CA ALA A 76 -17.37 -0.75 7.73
C ALA A 76 -16.84 -0.95 6.30
N CYS A 77 -15.56 -0.61 6.04
CA CYS A 77 -14.94 -0.87 4.75
C CYS A 77 -14.37 -2.30 4.68
N LEU A 78 -13.57 -2.69 5.67
CA LEU A 78 -12.85 -3.97 5.67
C LEU A 78 -13.77 -5.20 5.61
N ASP A 79 -14.92 -5.14 6.28
CA ASP A 79 -15.78 -6.32 6.42
C ASP A 79 -16.83 -6.42 5.31
N TYR A 80 -17.13 -5.32 4.61
CA TYR A 80 -18.32 -5.23 3.74
C TYR A 80 -18.05 -4.79 2.30
N CYS A 81 -16.83 -4.32 1.97
CA CYS A 81 -16.53 -3.70 0.67
C CYS A 81 -15.42 -4.43 -0.09
N PRO A 82 -15.65 -5.68 -0.52
CA PRO A 82 -14.60 -6.59 -0.97
C PRO A 82 -13.87 -6.11 -2.24
N ASN A 83 -14.53 -5.42 -3.18
CA ASN A 83 -13.84 -4.96 -4.39
C ASN A 83 -12.94 -3.74 -4.11
N ILE A 84 -13.40 -2.80 -3.28
CA ILE A 84 -12.55 -1.66 -2.87
C ILE A 84 -11.38 -2.18 -2.04
N LEU A 85 -11.63 -3.11 -1.11
CA LEU A 85 -10.57 -3.68 -0.29
C LEU A 85 -9.52 -4.42 -1.13
N ASP A 86 -9.95 -5.32 -2.03
CA ASP A 86 -9.03 -6.03 -2.92
C ASP A 86 -8.21 -5.08 -3.80
N LEU A 87 -8.82 -3.98 -4.26
CA LEU A 87 -8.11 -2.97 -5.07
C LEU A 87 -6.96 -2.35 -4.27
N TYR A 88 -7.24 -1.84 -3.07
CA TYR A 88 -6.22 -1.17 -2.26
C TYR A 88 -5.21 -2.14 -1.65
N PHE A 89 -5.61 -3.39 -1.41
CA PHE A 89 -4.69 -4.45 -1.01
C PHE A 89 -3.65 -4.70 -2.11
N ASN A 90 -4.11 -4.85 -3.36
CA ASN A 90 -3.22 -5.05 -4.51
C ASN A 90 -2.37 -3.81 -4.83
N LEU A 91 -2.92 -2.60 -4.66
CA LEU A 91 -2.14 -1.36 -4.81
C LEU A 91 -1.03 -1.27 -3.76
N ALA A 92 -1.33 -1.51 -2.48
CA ALA A 92 -0.34 -1.53 -1.42
C ALA A 92 0.75 -2.57 -1.71
N ALA A 93 0.38 -3.79 -2.11
CA ALA A 93 1.32 -4.84 -2.47
C ALA A 93 2.21 -4.44 -3.66
N GLY A 94 1.66 -3.72 -4.64
CA GLY A 94 2.42 -3.15 -5.76
C GLY A 94 3.49 -2.15 -5.33
N GLU A 95 3.27 -1.44 -4.21
CA GLU A 95 4.23 -0.54 -3.58
C GLU A 95 5.15 -1.23 -2.56
N GLY A 96 5.07 -2.56 -2.43
CA GLY A 96 5.84 -3.32 -1.44
C GLY A 96 5.33 -3.20 0.00
N ALA A 97 4.10 -2.71 0.18
CA ALA A 97 3.45 -2.60 1.48
C ALA A 97 2.38 -3.68 1.69
N PHE A 98 2.08 -3.98 2.95
CA PHE A 98 0.98 -4.87 3.31
C PHE A 98 -0.15 -4.07 3.96
N LEU A 99 -1.34 -4.12 3.36
CA LEU A 99 -2.46 -3.29 3.80
C LEU A 99 -2.91 -3.57 5.26
N PRO A 100 -2.94 -4.83 5.75
CA PRO A 100 -3.22 -5.08 7.17
C PRO A 100 -2.23 -4.41 8.12
N ASP A 101 -0.93 -4.41 7.79
CA ASP A 101 0.09 -3.74 8.62
C ASP A 101 -0.13 -2.22 8.64
N LEU A 102 -0.54 -1.63 7.50
CA LEU A 102 -0.97 -0.21 7.43
C LEU A 102 -2.14 0.05 8.36
N CYS A 103 -3.15 -0.82 8.35
CA CYS A 103 -4.34 -0.64 9.18
C CYS A 103 -4.06 -0.83 10.67
N ASP A 104 -3.21 -1.78 11.04
CA ASP A 104 -2.76 -1.97 12.43
C ASP A 104 -1.97 -0.75 12.92
N ALA A 105 -1.04 -0.26 12.10
CA ALA A 105 -0.28 0.94 12.40
C ALA A 105 -1.20 2.17 12.55
N GLN A 106 -2.17 2.34 11.64
CA GLN A 106 -3.15 3.42 11.69
C GLN A 106 -3.95 3.39 13.00
N ARG A 107 -4.35 2.20 13.45
CA ARG A 107 -5.11 2.02 14.69
C ARG A 107 -4.30 2.34 15.94
N MET A 108 -3.02 1.97 15.93
CA MET A 108 -2.13 2.20 17.07
C MET A 108 -1.64 3.64 17.16
N ASN A 109 -1.22 4.23 16.03
CA ASN A 109 -0.60 5.55 16.02
C ASN A 109 -0.67 6.23 14.63
N PRO A 110 -1.78 6.92 14.30
CA PRO A 110 -2.02 7.49 12.97
C PRO A 110 -0.92 8.43 12.46
N HIS A 111 -0.27 9.16 13.38
CA HIS A 111 0.80 10.10 13.04
C HIS A 111 2.14 9.42 12.71
N ARG A 112 2.39 8.21 13.24
CA ARG A 112 3.65 7.47 13.07
C ARG A 112 3.66 6.58 11.84
N SER A 113 2.51 6.04 11.46
CA SER A 113 2.34 5.22 10.27
C SER A 113 2.91 5.90 9.03
N MET A 114 2.54 7.16 8.76
CA MET A 114 3.02 7.90 7.57
C MET A 114 4.55 7.95 7.47
N MET A 115 5.26 8.04 8.59
CA MET A 115 6.73 8.16 8.61
C MET A 115 7.40 6.85 8.17
N GLU A 116 6.87 5.71 8.63
CA GLU A 116 7.47 4.39 8.42
C GLU A 116 7.26 3.89 6.97
N PHE A 117 6.15 4.27 6.32
CA PHE A 117 5.91 3.98 4.90
C PHE A 117 6.86 4.73 3.97
N ILE A 118 7.19 5.99 4.26
CA ILE A 118 8.18 6.76 3.47
C ILE A 118 9.59 6.19 3.66
N SER A 119 9.85 5.55 4.80
CA SER A 119 11.17 5.03 5.16
C SER A 119 11.42 3.59 4.73
N SER A 120 10.41 2.87 4.25
CA SER A 120 10.49 1.44 3.93
C SER A 120 10.71 1.18 2.44
N GLY A 121 11.67 1.89 1.84
CA GLY A 121 12.38 1.43 0.64
C GLY A 121 13.49 0.42 1.00
N ALA A 122 13.23 -0.47 1.95
CA ALA A 122 14.22 -1.41 2.47
C ALA A 122 14.11 -2.73 1.70
N ALA A 123 14.92 -2.85 0.64
CA ALA A 123 15.21 -4.14 0.01
C ALA A 123 15.63 -5.16 1.08
N PRO A 124 15.23 -6.45 0.99
CA PRO A 124 15.70 -7.46 1.92
C PRO A 124 17.22 -7.55 1.81
N GLY A 125 17.92 -7.05 2.83
CA GLY A 125 19.35 -7.26 2.99
C GLY A 125 19.65 -8.75 3.14
N PRO A 126 20.84 -9.21 2.71
CA PRO A 126 21.17 -10.62 2.73
C PRO A 126 21.11 -11.14 4.16
N VAL A 127 20.43 -12.28 4.31
CA VAL A 127 20.42 -13.07 5.55
C VAL A 127 21.86 -13.38 5.94
N SER A 128 22.31 -12.82 7.07
CA SER A 128 23.61 -13.19 7.65
C SER A 128 23.44 -14.60 8.22
N GLU A 129 23.92 -15.59 7.47
CA GLU A 129 24.05 -16.95 7.94
C GLU A 129 24.96 -16.98 9.16
N ILE A 130 24.42 -17.51 10.26
CA ILE A 130 25.12 -17.78 11.50
C ILE A 130 26.13 -18.91 11.23
N ALA A 131 27.42 -18.61 11.31
CA ALA A 131 28.48 -19.62 11.37
C ALA A 131 29.14 -19.60 12.77
N PRO A 132 29.37 -20.76 13.42
CA PRO A 132 29.85 -20.82 14.80
C PRO A 132 31.38 -20.90 14.95
N GLY A 133 31.94 -20.06 15.85
CA GLY A 133 33.25 -20.22 16.54
C GLY A 133 34.53 -20.11 15.69
N PRO A 134 35.74 -19.91 16.30
CA PRO A 134 36.13 -20.28 17.66
C PRO A 134 36.82 -19.17 18.50
N THR A 135 37.05 -19.52 19.76
CA THR A 135 37.73 -18.80 20.85
C THR A 135 39.24 -18.61 20.65
N SER A 136 39.79 -17.50 21.17
CA SER A 136 40.94 -17.43 22.11
C SER A 136 41.92 -16.27 21.86
N GLU A 137 42.21 -15.58 22.96
CA GLU A 137 43.49 -14.98 23.38
C GLU A 137 43.86 -13.53 22.96
N GLU A 138 43.78 -12.68 24.00
CA GLU A 138 44.57 -11.50 24.35
C GLU A 138 46.01 -11.50 23.79
N VAL A 139 46.43 -10.42 23.10
CA VAL A 139 47.82 -9.92 23.19
C VAL A 139 47.87 -8.39 22.98
N SER A 140 48.58 -7.77 23.92
CA SER A 140 48.99 -6.37 24.05
C SER A 140 49.75 -5.81 22.84
N SER A 141 49.50 -4.55 22.48
CA SER A 141 50.29 -3.81 21.48
C SER A 141 51.12 -2.71 22.17
N PRO A 142 52.46 -2.65 21.96
CA PRO A 142 53.30 -1.60 22.56
C PRO A 142 53.35 -0.33 21.70
N ALA A 143 53.60 0.79 22.37
CA ALA A 143 53.83 2.10 21.79
C ALA A 143 55.17 2.20 21.05
N LEU A 144 55.20 2.93 19.93
CA LEU A 144 56.40 3.61 19.41
C LEU A 144 56.01 4.92 18.69
N ALA A 145 56.66 5.99 19.09
CA ALA A 145 56.72 7.31 18.45
C ALA A 145 58.18 7.55 17.97
N PRO A 146 58.57 8.71 17.40
CA PRO A 146 57.91 9.70 16.53
C PRO A 146 58.81 10.08 15.30
N ALA A 147 58.59 11.28 14.72
CA ALA A 147 59.46 12.15 13.88
C ALA A 147 59.03 12.22 12.38
N SER A 148 58.92 13.37 11.69
CA SER A 148 59.22 14.79 11.95
C SER A 148 58.54 15.66 10.88
N MET A 149 58.11 16.89 11.22
CA MET A 149 58.63 18.17 10.69
C MET A 149 58.01 19.34 11.47
#